data_AF-A0A2L2YKJ6-F1
#
_entry.id   AF-A0A2L2YKJ6-F1
#
_cell.length_a   1.000
_cell.length_b   1.000
_cell.length_c   1.000
_cell.angle_alpha   90.00
_cell.angle_beta   90.00
_cell.angle_gamma   90.00
#
_symmetry.space_group_name_H-M   'P 1'
#
loop_
_entity.id
_entity.type
_entity.pdbx_description
1 polymer ?
#
loop_
_entity_poly.entity_id
_entity_poly.type
_entity_poly.pdbx_seq_one_letter_code
_entity_poly.pdbx_strand_id
1 'polypeptide(L)'
;YKPGKPGGGWDDSDDEEEEDVMELAREDISKCSSVSFDCIDISKVEVKDSVIDWVDEHKVVDSFTLNEPLHKIDYSSITSLCKSCSSLNCDKILAFLLSKLEEKEELVQLRALIFVEYLIFHDIVSLESLMKILVSPLNNFIEKAEEAPNSVKIKAKKVCLIIKNLIKSSPHSFPFASTQTPIKCNI
;
A
#
# COMPACT_ATOMS: atom_id res chain seq x y z
N TYR A 1 -24.63 -43.83 -5.82
CA TYR A 1 -23.82 -42.60 -5.78
C TYR A 1 -22.72 -42.71 -6.82
N LYS A 2 -22.76 -41.93 -7.90
CA LYS A 2 -21.64 -41.80 -8.84
C LYS A 2 -21.00 -40.42 -8.60
N PRO A 3 -19.72 -40.33 -8.24
CA PRO A 3 -19.02 -39.05 -8.13
C PRO A 3 -18.85 -38.43 -9.52
N GLY A 4 -19.19 -37.14 -9.65
CA GLY A 4 -19.03 -36.38 -10.89
C GLY A 4 -17.56 -36.12 -11.20
N LYS A 5 -17.18 -36.29 -12.47
CA LYS A 5 -15.88 -35.82 -13.00
C LYS A 5 -15.98 -34.31 -13.25
N PRO A 6 -15.08 -33.47 -12.73
CA PRO A 6 -14.88 -32.14 -13.29
C PRO A 6 -14.06 -32.29 -14.58
N GLY A 7 -14.66 -31.96 -15.71
CA GLY A 7 -14.03 -32.06 -17.03
C GLY A 7 -14.83 -31.29 -18.07
N GLY A 8 -14.33 -30.10 -18.39
CA GLY A 8 -14.73 -29.26 -19.51
C GLY A 8 -13.71 -28.12 -19.51
N GLY A 9 -12.62 -28.20 -20.27
CA GLY A 9 -12.64 -28.39 -21.72
C GLY A 9 -12.93 -27.02 -22.32
N TRP A 10 -12.00 -26.08 -22.15
CA TRP A 10 -11.95 -24.84 -22.92
C TRP A 10 -11.39 -25.27 -24.27
N ASP A 11 -12.23 -25.97 -25.02
CA ASP A 11 -11.94 -26.33 -26.40
C ASP A 11 -12.05 -25.06 -27.21
N ASP A 12 -11.02 -24.87 -28.02
CA ASP A 12 -10.65 -23.67 -28.71
C ASP A 12 -11.74 -23.24 -29.70
N SER A 13 -11.91 -21.93 -29.82
CA SER A 13 -12.44 -21.35 -31.05
C SER A 13 -11.41 -20.36 -31.53
N ASP A 14 -10.49 -20.91 -32.34
CA ASP A 14 -9.80 -20.21 -33.42
C ASP A 14 -10.84 -19.44 -34.23
N ASP A 15 -10.69 -18.13 -34.29
CA ASP A 15 -11.10 -17.36 -35.46
C ASP A 15 -9.95 -16.38 -35.75
N GLU A 16 -9.13 -16.82 -36.71
CA GLU A 16 -8.13 -16.04 -37.42
C GLU A 16 -8.85 -15.03 -38.32
N GLU A 17 -8.61 -13.74 -38.13
CA GLU A 17 -8.70 -12.77 -39.22
C GLU A 17 -7.47 -11.86 -39.21
N GLU A 18 -6.57 -12.15 -40.14
CA GLU A 18 -5.49 -11.28 -40.60
C GLU A 18 -6.08 -10.07 -41.35
N GLU A 19 -5.68 -8.85 -40.98
CA GLU A 19 -5.57 -7.77 -41.97
C GLU A 19 -4.24 -7.03 -41.81
N ASP A 20 -3.59 -6.95 -42.97
CA ASP A 20 -2.24 -6.53 -43.25
C ASP A 20 -2.20 -5.02 -43.61
N VAL A 21 -0.98 -4.48 -43.70
CA VAL A 21 -0.58 -3.25 -44.39
C VAL A 21 -0.75 -1.90 -43.63
N MET A 22 0.35 -1.34 -43.12
CA MET A 22 1.17 -0.39 -43.90
C MET A 22 2.43 0.06 -43.15
N GLU A 23 3.56 -0.42 -43.65
CA GLU A 23 4.92 0.03 -43.40
C GLU A 23 5.14 1.40 -44.07
N LEU A 24 5.57 2.42 -43.31
CA LEU A 24 6.18 3.62 -43.89
C LEU A 24 7.45 4.00 -43.11
N ALA A 25 8.56 3.61 -43.73
CA ALA A 25 9.83 4.31 -43.89
C ALA A 25 10.47 4.98 -42.66
N ARG A 26 11.62 4.42 -42.29
CA ARG A 26 12.72 5.07 -41.57
C ARG A 26 13.28 6.22 -42.40
N GLU A 27 13.61 7.34 -41.75
CA GLU A 27 14.72 8.21 -42.16
C GLU A 27 15.25 8.96 -40.92
N ASP A 28 16.41 8.50 -40.44
CA ASP A 28 17.33 9.27 -39.61
C ASP A 28 17.83 10.48 -40.40
N ILE A 29 17.84 11.69 -39.80
CA ILE A 29 18.98 12.64 -39.78
C ILE A 29 18.66 13.73 -38.73
N SER A 30 19.43 13.67 -37.64
CA SER A 30 19.91 14.76 -36.79
C SER A 30 19.63 16.19 -37.27
N LYS A 31 18.77 16.92 -36.55
CA LYS A 31 18.93 18.35 -36.31
C LYS A 31 18.61 18.66 -34.85
N CYS A 32 19.66 18.94 -34.08
CA CYS A 32 19.59 19.60 -32.79
C CYS A 32 18.78 20.90 -32.94
N SER A 33 17.50 20.86 -32.58
CA SER A 33 16.73 22.08 -32.38
C SER A 33 17.03 22.58 -30.98
N SER A 34 17.76 23.69 -30.95
CA SER A 34 18.08 24.49 -29.77
C SER A 34 16.88 24.61 -28.84
N VAL A 35 16.94 23.91 -27.70
CA VAL A 35 16.14 24.27 -26.54
C VAL A 35 16.55 25.68 -26.14
N SER A 36 15.66 26.64 -26.36
CA SER A 36 15.72 27.91 -25.65
C SER A 36 15.50 27.57 -24.19
N PHE A 37 16.59 27.51 -23.43
CA PHE A 37 16.51 27.70 -22.00
C PHE A 37 16.08 29.14 -21.81
N ASP A 38 14.77 29.38 -21.75
CA ASP A 38 14.28 30.51 -20.98
C ASP A 38 14.84 30.29 -19.58
N CYS A 39 15.88 31.05 -19.26
CA CYS A 39 16.44 31.13 -17.93
C CYS A 39 15.30 31.60 -17.03
N ILE A 40 14.64 30.66 -16.35
CA ILE A 40 13.81 30.97 -15.21
C ILE A 40 14.71 31.80 -14.29
N ASP A 41 14.35 33.06 -14.12
CA ASP A 41 15.04 33.96 -13.21
C ASP A 41 14.72 33.50 -11.78
N ILE A 42 15.52 32.55 -11.28
CA ILE A 42 15.42 31.97 -9.94
C ILE A 42 15.69 33.05 -8.86
N SER A 43 16.15 34.25 -9.24
CA SER A 43 16.44 35.34 -8.29
C SER A 43 15.19 35.93 -7.60
N LYS A 44 13.98 35.47 -7.96
CA LYS A 44 12.73 35.93 -7.35
C LYS A 44 11.75 34.83 -6.94
N VAL A 45 12.21 33.58 -6.82
CA VAL A 45 11.42 32.55 -6.13
C VAL A 45 11.65 32.75 -4.64
N GLU A 46 10.79 33.56 -4.01
CA GLU A 46 10.58 33.48 -2.56
C GLU A 46 10.22 32.02 -2.26
N VAL A 47 11.20 31.26 -1.77
CA VAL A 47 10.96 29.99 -1.10
C VAL A 47 10.19 30.33 0.15
N LYS A 48 8.86 30.43 0.01
CA LYS A 48 7.98 30.31 1.15
C LYS A 48 8.34 28.96 1.74
N ASP A 49 8.83 28.95 2.97
CA ASP A 49 8.88 27.75 3.80
C ASP A 49 7.46 27.21 3.84
N SER A 50 7.13 26.36 2.87
CA SER A 50 5.87 25.65 2.84
C SER A 50 5.95 24.70 4.02
N VAL A 51 5.33 25.08 5.13
CA VAL A 51 5.05 24.19 6.24
C VAL A 51 4.38 22.97 5.62
N ILE A 52 5.09 21.84 5.60
CA ILE A 52 4.57 20.60 5.02
C ILE A 52 3.43 20.15 5.94
N ASP A 53 2.21 20.39 5.52
CA ASP A 53 0.99 19.96 6.18
C ASP A 53 0.45 18.71 5.47
N TRP A 54 0.37 17.59 6.19
CA TRP A 54 -0.07 16.30 5.65
C TRP A 54 -1.60 16.21 5.53
N VAL A 55 -2.22 17.31 5.07
CA VAL A 55 -3.67 17.51 5.07
C VAL A 55 -4.35 16.54 4.11
N ASP A 56 -3.76 16.31 2.94
CA ASP A 56 -4.32 15.41 1.93
C ASP A 56 -4.24 13.95 2.38
N GLU A 57 -3.14 13.53 3.00
CA GLU A 57 -3.02 12.21 3.62
C GLU A 57 -4.07 12.01 4.71
N HIS A 58 -4.24 13.00 5.58
CA HIS A 58 -5.23 12.95 6.66
C HIS A 58 -6.65 12.85 6.09
N LYS A 59 -6.97 13.65 5.08
CA LYS A 59 -8.27 13.67 4.41
C LYS A 59 -8.61 12.33 3.78
N VAL A 60 -7.64 11.70 3.09
CA VAL A 60 -7.83 10.38 2.49
C VAL A 60 -8.11 9.33 3.57
N VAL A 61 -7.34 9.33 4.66
CA VAL A 61 -7.56 8.41 5.78
C VAL A 61 -8.93 8.61 6.41
N ASP A 62 -9.28 9.82 6.81
CA ASP A 62 -10.57 10.13 7.43
C ASP A 62 -11.76 9.75 6.55
N SER A 63 -11.69 10.07 5.25
CA SER A 63 -12.77 9.77 4.31
C SER A 63 -13.03 8.27 4.19
N PHE A 64 -11.99 7.44 4.32
CA PHE A 64 -12.11 6.00 4.21
C PHE A 64 -12.52 5.37 5.55
N THR A 65 -12.06 5.92 6.67
CA THR A 65 -12.28 5.36 8.01
C THR A 65 -13.46 5.97 8.74
N LEU A 66 -14.48 6.45 8.03
CA LEU A 66 -15.72 6.92 8.66
C LEU A 66 -16.37 5.80 9.49
N ASN A 67 -17.03 6.15 10.60
CA ASN A 67 -17.73 5.21 11.46
C ASN A 67 -19.09 4.77 10.86
N GLU A 68 -19.03 4.15 9.69
CA GLU A 68 -20.19 3.72 8.93
C GLU A 68 -20.02 2.27 8.47
N PRO A 69 -21.11 1.52 8.24
CA PRO A 69 -21.03 0.18 7.68
C PRO A 69 -20.25 0.19 6.36
N LEU A 70 -19.32 -0.76 6.19
CA LEU A 70 -18.60 -0.88 4.92
C LEU A 70 -19.54 -1.50 3.87
N HIS A 71 -20.07 -0.65 2.99
CA HIS A 71 -20.76 -1.13 1.80
C HIS A 71 -19.76 -1.83 0.87
N LYS A 72 -20.27 -2.69 -0.02
CA LYS A 72 -19.43 -3.34 -1.01
C LYS A 72 -18.71 -2.27 -1.84
N ILE A 73 -17.41 -2.11 -1.61
CA ILE A 73 -16.57 -1.20 -2.40
C ILE A 73 -16.40 -1.84 -3.78
N ASP A 74 -16.76 -1.10 -4.81
CA ASP A 74 -16.54 -1.46 -6.19
C ASP A 74 -15.07 -1.31 -6.58
N TYR A 75 -14.66 -2.07 -7.60
CA TYR A 75 -13.28 -2.08 -8.07
C TYR A 75 -12.78 -0.68 -8.49
N SER A 76 -13.66 0.16 -9.05
CA SER A 76 -13.36 1.55 -9.44
C SER A 76 -13.01 2.43 -8.24
N SER A 77 -13.73 2.30 -7.12
CA SER A 77 -13.42 3.07 -5.91
C SER A 77 -12.09 2.64 -5.28
N ILE A 78 -11.81 1.33 -5.24
CA ILE A 78 -10.50 0.83 -4.76
C ILE A 78 -9.38 1.38 -5.65
N THR A 79 -9.54 1.30 -6.98
CA THR A 79 -8.55 1.79 -7.93
C THR A 79 -8.31 3.30 -7.78
N SER A 80 -9.38 4.07 -7.58
CA SER A 80 -9.30 5.53 -7.37
C SER A 80 -8.61 5.86 -6.05
N LEU A 81 -8.91 5.11 -4.98
CA LEU A 81 -8.24 5.25 -3.69
C LEU A 81 -6.74 4.97 -3.81
N CYS A 82 -6.36 3.85 -4.42
CA CYS A 82 -4.96 3.48 -4.63
C CYS A 82 -4.22 4.53 -5.44
N LYS A 83 -4.81 5.03 -6.55
CA LYS A 83 -4.23 6.12 -7.35
C LYS A 83 -3.97 7.38 -6.52
N SER A 84 -4.94 7.78 -5.70
CA SER A 84 -4.77 8.93 -4.79
C SER A 84 -3.63 8.69 -3.80
N CYS A 85 -3.56 7.49 -3.20
CA CYS A 85 -2.48 7.16 -2.26
C CYS A 85 -1.10 7.11 -2.93
N SER A 86 -0.99 6.70 -4.20
CA SER A 86 0.29 6.66 -4.93
C SER A 86 0.94 8.03 -5.10
N SER A 87 0.14 9.11 -5.11
CA SER A 87 0.65 10.50 -5.20
C SER A 87 0.92 11.16 -3.85
N LEU A 88 0.65 10.46 -2.74
CA LEU A 88 0.74 11.00 -1.38
C LEU A 88 1.84 10.30 -0.58
N ASN A 89 2.16 10.85 0.59
CA ASN A 89 3.15 10.24 1.47
C ASN A 89 2.56 9.01 2.19
N CYS A 90 2.89 7.82 1.69
CA CYS A 90 2.33 6.58 2.21
C CYS A 90 2.79 6.25 3.65
N ASP A 91 3.98 6.69 4.07
CA ASP A 91 4.44 6.57 5.46
C ASP A 91 3.52 7.34 6.42
N LYS A 92 3.07 8.54 6.01
CA LYS A 92 2.14 9.37 6.78
C LYS A 92 0.74 8.80 6.78
N ILE A 93 0.27 8.28 5.64
CA ILE A 93 -0.99 7.53 5.58
C ILE A 93 -0.95 6.35 6.56
N LEU A 94 0.12 5.56 6.58
CA LEU A 94 0.28 4.46 7.54
C LEU A 94 0.26 4.93 8.99
N ALA A 95 0.96 6.03 9.32
CA ALA A 95 0.96 6.60 10.66
C ALA A 95 -0.45 7.05 11.10
N PHE A 96 -1.20 7.70 10.21
CA PHE A 96 -2.59 8.09 10.49
C PHE A 96 -3.50 6.87 10.63
N LEU A 97 -3.36 5.85 9.79
CA LEU A 97 -4.11 4.60 9.94
C LEU A 97 -3.83 3.91 11.27
N LEU A 98 -2.61 3.97 11.79
CA LEU A 98 -2.28 3.45 13.11
C LEU A 98 -3.01 4.24 14.22
N SER A 99 -3.08 5.58 14.13
CA SER A 99 -3.86 6.37 15.09
C SER A 99 -5.35 6.03 15.08
N LYS A 100 -5.91 5.64 13.92
CA LYS A 100 -7.29 5.15 13.82
C LYS A 100 -7.54 3.84 14.58
N LEU A 101 -6.51 3.06 14.88
CA LEU A 101 -6.64 1.84 15.70
C LEU A 101 -6.84 2.17 17.18
N GLU A 102 -6.45 3.36 17.63
CA GLU A 102 -6.61 3.81 19.02
C GLU A 102 -8.03 4.33 19.31
N GLU A 103 -8.83 4.57 18.27
CA GLU A 103 -10.24 4.94 18.39
C GLU A 103 -11.07 3.78 18.96
N LYS A 104 -12.22 4.09 19.57
CA LYS A 104 -13.06 3.09 20.27
C LYS A 104 -14.05 2.39 19.33
N GLU A 105 -14.29 3.01 18.19
CA GLU A 105 -15.26 2.62 17.20
C GLU A 105 -14.77 1.42 16.38
N GLU A 106 -15.42 0.28 16.54
CA GLU A 106 -15.06 -0.97 15.84
C GLU A 106 -14.96 -0.79 14.32
N LEU A 107 -15.91 -0.06 13.72
CA LEU A 107 -15.97 0.13 12.27
C LEU A 107 -14.79 0.97 11.76
N VAL A 108 -14.36 1.97 12.53
CA VAL A 108 -13.18 2.79 12.21
C VAL A 108 -11.94 1.92 12.22
N GLN A 109 -11.74 1.14 13.29
CA GLN A 109 -10.59 0.23 13.41
C GLN A 109 -10.56 -0.82 12.28
N LEU A 110 -11.70 -1.43 11.97
CA LEU A 110 -11.81 -2.41 10.88
C LEU A 110 -11.51 -1.78 9.52
N ARG A 111 -12.07 -0.60 9.24
CA ARG A 111 -11.81 0.14 7.99
C ARG A 111 -10.34 0.54 7.88
N ALA A 112 -9.71 0.98 8.96
CA ALA A 112 -8.27 1.27 8.97
C ALA A 112 -7.43 0.04 8.60
N LEU A 113 -7.72 -1.12 9.20
CA LEU A 113 -7.03 -2.37 8.88
C LEU A 113 -7.31 -2.87 7.45
N ILE A 114 -8.51 -2.64 6.92
CA ILE A 114 -8.85 -2.94 5.52
C ILE A 114 -8.07 -2.03 4.57
N PHE A 115 -7.93 -0.75 4.91
CA PHE A 115 -7.15 0.19 4.12
C PHE A 115 -5.68 -0.25 4.08
N VAL A 116 -5.09 -0.66 5.21
CA VAL A 116 -3.73 -1.23 5.22
C VAL A 116 -3.62 -2.44 4.28
N GLU A 117 -4.61 -3.34 4.26
CA GLU A 117 -4.63 -4.46 3.29
C GLU A 117 -4.63 -3.97 1.84
N TYR A 118 -5.41 -2.95 1.49
CA TYR A 118 -5.40 -2.40 0.14
C TYR A 118 -4.07 -1.78 -0.25
N LEU A 119 -3.43 -1.03 0.66
CA LEU A 119 -2.11 -0.46 0.39
C LEU A 119 -1.08 -1.56 0.10
N ILE A 120 -1.14 -2.68 0.83
CA ILE A 120 -0.26 -3.83 0.62
C ILE A 120 -0.57 -4.55 -0.70
N PHE A 121 -1.83 -4.90 -0.95
CA PHE A 121 -2.20 -5.70 -2.12
C PHE A 121 -2.07 -4.97 -3.46
N HIS A 122 -2.07 -3.63 -3.42
CA HIS A 122 -1.84 -2.80 -4.59
C HIS A 122 -0.42 -2.23 -4.67
N ASP A 123 0.51 -2.74 -3.85
CA ASP A 123 1.94 -2.36 -3.85
C ASP A 123 2.16 -0.84 -3.71
N ILE A 124 1.31 -0.18 -2.93
CA ILE A 124 1.39 1.28 -2.69
C ILE A 124 2.42 1.60 -1.60
N VAL A 125 2.64 0.66 -0.68
CA VAL A 125 3.57 0.80 0.43
C VAL A 125 4.73 -0.15 0.26
N SER A 126 5.95 0.37 0.43
CA SER A 126 7.15 -0.45 0.35
C SER A 126 7.25 -1.42 1.53
N LEU A 127 7.95 -2.55 1.32
CA LEU A 127 8.25 -3.49 2.40
C LEU A 127 9.04 -2.82 3.55
N GLU A 128 9.93 -1.88 3.22
CA GLU A 128 10.70 -1.12 4.22
C GLU A 128 9.78 -0.29 5.12
N SER A 129 8.85 0.46 4.53
CA SER A 129 7.84 1.25 5.25
C SER A 129 6.98 0.36 6.16
N LEU A 130 6.53 -0.80 5.65
CA LEU A 130 5.78 -1.77 6.44
C LEU A 130 6.57 -2.26 7.67
N MET A 131 7.83 -2.61 7.49
CA MET A 131 8.71 -3.05 8.57
C MET A 131 8.98 -1.96 9.60
N LYS A 132 9.28 -0.75 9.13
CA LYS A 132 9.65 0.39 9.97
C LYS A 132 8.47 0.97 10.74
N ILE A 133 7.30 1.06 10.12
CA ILE A 133 6.17 1.82 10.65
C ILE A 133 5.13 0.89 11.28
N LEU A 134 4.83 -0.24 10.65
CA LEU A 134 3.61 -0.99 10.99
C LEU A 134 3.86 -2.20 11.91
N VAL A 135 4.97 -2.91 11.75
CA VAL A 135 5.22 -4.19 12.45
C VAL A 135 5.17 -4.04 13.97
N SER A 136 5.95 -3.12 14.56
CA SER A 136 6.00 -2.98 16.01
C SER A 136 4.68 -2.43 16.58
N PRO A 137 4.12 -1.32 16.08
CA PRO A 137 2.85 -0.78 16.59
C PRO A 137 1.68 -1.76 16.45
N LEU A 138 1.57 -2.49 15.33
CA LEU A 138 0.48 -3.44 15.14
C LEU A 138 0.60 -4.66 16.08
N ASN A 139 1.81 -5.17 16.32
CA ASN A 139 1.99 -6.24 17.32
C ASN A 139 1.62 -5.74 18.73
N ASN A 140 2.07 -4.54 19.10
CA ASN A 140 1.70 -3.92 20.38
C ASN A 140 0.20 -3.74 20.52
N PHE A 141 -0.49 -3.32 19.46
CA PHE A 141 -1.94 -3.22 19.42
C PHE A 141 -2.58 -4.59 19.68
N ILE A 142 -2.15 -5.65 18.99
CA ILE A 142 -2.69 -7.01 19.16
C ILE A 142 -2.50 -7.53 20.59
N GLU A 143 -1.35 -7.26 21.21
CA GLU A 143 -1.04 -7.68 22.58
C GLU A 143 -1.87 -6.95 23.63
N LYS A 144 -2.12 -5.65 23.43
CA LYS A 144 -2.87 -4.80 24.38
C LYS A 144 -4.37 -4.77 24.14
N ALA A 145 -4.83 -5.28 23.01
CA ALA A 145 -6.23 -5.27 22.60
C ALA A 145 -7.11 -6.27 23.38
N GLU A 146 -7.00 -6.39 24.70
CA GLU A 146 -7.88 -7.26 25.50
C GLU A 146 -9.35 -6.85 25.38
N GLU A 147 -9.62 -5.55 25.39
CA GLU A 147 -10.97 -4.98 25.30
C GLU A 147 -11.48 -4.77 23.87
N ALA A 148 -10.62 -4.89 22.86
CA ALA A 148 -11.04 -4.67 21.47
C ALA A 148 -12.03 -5.76 21.01
N PRO A 149 -12.91 -5.46 20.03
CA PRO A 149 -13.77 -6.46 19.42
C PRO A 149 -12.98 -7.61 18.78
N ASN A 150 -13.51 -8.84 18.85
CA ASN A 150 -12.83 -10.02 18.30
C ASN A 150 -12.57 -9.91 16.78
N SER A 151 -13.49 -9.30 16.05
CA SER A 151 -13.37 -8.97 14.61
C SER A 151 -12.10 -8.17 14.32
N VAL A 152 -11.85 -7.11 15.09
CA VAL A 152 -10.68 -6.23 14.99
C VAL A 152 -9.41 -7.01 15.29
N LYS A 153 -9.39 -7.81 16.37
CA LYS A 153 -8.22 -8.63 16.73
C LYS A 153 -7.87 -9.64 15.62
N ILE A 154 -8.88 -10.32 15.07
CA ILE A 154 -8.69 -11.30 13.98
C ILE A 154 -8.14 -10.60 12.75
N LYS A 155 -8.72 -9.45 12.37
CA LYS A 155 -8.27 -8.68 11.22
C LYS A 155 -6.83 -8.18 11.41
N ALA A 156 -6.49 -7.63 12.57
CA ALA A 156 -5.14 -7.16 12.89
C ALA A 156 -4.11 -8.31 12.82
N LYS A 157 -4.45 -9.47 13.38
CA LYS A 157 -3.61 -10.68 13.27
C LYS A 157 -3.40 -11.11 11.83
N LYS A 158 -4.44 -11.05 10.99
CA LYS A 158 -4.33 -11.34 9.55
C LYS A 158 -3.39 -10.37 8.84
N VAL A 159 -3.53 -9.07 9.06
CA VAL A 159 -2.62 -8.04 8.49
C VAL A 159 -1.17 -8.29 8.92
N CYS A 160 -0.95 -8.53 10.20
CA CYS A 160 0.39 -8.86 10.73
C CYS A 160 0.97 -10.13 10.07
N LEU A 161 0.14 -11.15 9.84
CA LEU A 161 0.58 -12.37 9.16
C LEU A 161 0.95 -12.13 7.69
N ILE A 162 0.18 -11.31 6.98
CA ILE A 162 0.49 -10.92 5.59
C ILE A 162 1.88 -10.28 5.54
N ILE A 163 2.15 -9.31 6.41
CA ILE A 163 3.44 -8.59 6.45
C ILE A 163 4.58 -9.55 6.80
N LYS A 164 4.41 -10.41 7.80
CA LYS A 164 5.42 -11.43 8.17
C LYS A 164 5.72 -12.36 6.99
N ASN A 165 4.72 -12.74 6.21
CA ASN A 165 4.91 -13.58 5.04
C ASN A 165 5.68 -12.84 3.94
N LEU A 166 5.35 -11.57 3.67
CA LEU A 166 6.08 -10.74 2.72
C LEU A 166 7.56 -10.59 3.10
N ILE A 167 7.85 -10.37 4.40
CA ILE A 167 9.22 -10.30 4.91
C ILE A 167 9.96 -11.62 4.68
N LYS A 168 9.32 -12.75 4.96
CA LYS A 168 9.91 -14.09 4.79
C LYS A 168 10.19 -14.43 3.33
N SER A 169 9.32 -14.00 2.42
CA SER A 169 9.45 -14.24 0.98
C SER A 169 10.42 -13.30 0.28
N SER A 170 10.90 -12.25 0.96
CA SER A 170 11.86 -11.31 0.38
C SER A 170 13.28 -11.91 0.32
N PRO A 171 13.98 -11.83 -0.82
CA PRO A 171 15.35 -12.34 -0.99
C PRO A 171 16.41 -11.63 -0.14
N HIS A 172 16.02 -10.58 0.59
CA HIS A 172 16.83 -9.89 1.59
C HIS A 172 16.19 -9.99 2.97
N SER A 173 16.00 -11.21 3.48
CA SER A 173 15.68 -11.40 4.90
C SER A 173 16.90 -10.96 5.74
N PHE A 174 16.96 -9.67 6.07
CA PHE A 174 17.92 -9.20 7.07
C PHE A 174 17.62 -9.95 8.37
N PRO A 175 18.63 -10.58 9.00
CA PRO A 175 18.43 -11.19 10.30
C PRO A 175 18.01 -10.09 11.27
N PHE A 176 16.79 -10.22 11.81
CA PHE A 176 16.33 -9.42 12.94
C PHE A 176 17.28 -9.70 14.10
N ALA A 177 18.25 -8.82 14.33
CA ALA A 177 19.23 -9.00 15.37
C ALA A 177 18.54 -8.85 16.73
N SER A 178 18.17 -9.97 17.35
CA SER A 178 17.89 -10.03 18.79
C SER A 178 19.21 -9.82 19.53
N THR A 179 19.60 -8.56 19.75
CA THR A 179 20.65 -8.25 20.73
C THR A 179 20.05 -8.30 22.13
N GLN A 180 19.96 -9.52 22.69
CA GLN A 180 20.01 -9.74 24.13
C GLN A 180 21.10 -10.76 24.41
N THR A 181 22.34 -10.29 24.48
CA THR A 181 23.39 -10.98 25.21
C THR A 181 23.39 -10.45 26.64
N PRO A 182 23.11 -11.27 27.67
CA PRO A 182 23.29 -10.83 29.05
C PRO A 182 24.78 -10.73 29.34
N ILE A 183 25.21 -9.53 29.71
CA ILE A 183 26.55 -9.27 30.26
C ILE A 183 26.61 -10.00 31.61
N LYS A 184 27.32 -11.13 31.65
CA LYS A 184 27.76 -11.72 32.92
C LYS A 184 28.89 -10.85 33.47
N CYS A 185 28.59 -10.03 34.47
CA CYS A 185 29.62 -9.53 35.39
C CYS A 185 29.96 -10.66 36.36
N ASN A 186 31.18 -11.20 36.28
CA ASN A 186 31.74 -12.01 37.37
C ASN A 186 32.22 -11.05 38.48
N ILE A 187 31.80 -11.33 39.71
CA ILE A 187 32.39 -10.83 40.96
C ILE A 187 33.53 -11.77 41.34
#